data_AF-A0A969HN31-F1
#
_entry.id   AF-A0A969HN31-F1
#
_cell.length_a   1.000
_cell.length_b   1.000
_cell.length_c   1.000
_cell.angle_alpha   90.00
_cell.angle_beta   90.00
_cell.angle_gamma   90.00
#
_symmetry.space_group_name_H-M   'P 1'
#
loop_
_entity.id
_entity.type
_entity.pdbx_description
1 polymer ?
#
loop_
_entity_poly.entity_id
_entity_poly.type
_entity_poly.pdbx_seq_one_letter_code
_entity_poly.pdbx_strand_id
1 'polypeptide(L)'
;QYDWEETTYQLLAKNFGFKVNSEPMLRLSQALPLKVLRRHSSSPIQLEALLFGQAGLLENPEDDYSQQLQKEYQFLARKYNLPDAALHASHWKFLRMRPANFPTVRIAQMATLLGRFSNLFSLFVNHPPKDLLEMLQIRQSDYWQQHYHLAKEAKGPVPGLGTSSIENIIINTVAPLLVCYAREKSEERYTEKALEFLEHTRPENNKLLRPWQDLGVPIQSAYDSQALTGLYQNYCQRKQCLQCSIGLDLMKRG
;
A
#
# COMPACT_ATOMS: atom_id res chain seq x y z
N GLN A 1 6.61 -14.71 -19.39
CA GLN A 1 5.34 -14.75 -18.62
C GLN A 1 5.50 -13.80 -17.45
N TYR A 2 4.63 -12.79 -17.32
CA TYR A 2 4.70 -11.84 -16.21
C TYR A 2 4.20 -12.48 -14.91
N ASP A 3 4.88 -12.21 -13.80
CA ASP A 3 4.43 -12.60 -12.46
C ASP A 3 3.57 -11.49 -11.85
N TRP A 4 2.27 -11.54 -12.15
CA TRP A 4 1.29 -10.56 -11.69
C TRP A 4 1.07 -10.59 -10.19
N GLU A 5 1.20 -11.76 -9.55
CA GLU A 5 1.04 -11.89 -8.09
C GLU A 5 2.21 -11.25 -7.34
N GLU A 6 3.45 -11.54 -7.75
CA GLU A 6 4.64 -10.91 -7.15
C GLU A 6 4.64 -9.40 -7.41
N THR A 7 4.30 -8.96 -8.63
CA THR A 7 4.19 -7.53 -8.97
C THR A 7 3.15 -6.83 -8.11
N THR A 8 1.99 -7.46 -7.90
CA THR A 8 0.92 -6.92 -7.05
C THR A 8 1.37 -6.82 -5.60
N TYR A 9 2.04 -7.84 -5.07
CA TYR A 9 2.59 -7.83 -3.72
C TYR A 9 3.60 -6.69 -3.50
N GLN A 10 4.56 -6.53 -4.39
CA GLN A 10 5.59 -5.49 -4.27
C GLN A 10 5.00 -4.07 -4.42
N LEU A 11 4.08 -3.89 -5.38
CA LEU A 11 3.38 -2.61 -5.55
C LEU A 11 2.53 -2.28 -4.32
N LEU A 12 1.79 -3.26 -3.80
CA LEU A 12 1.00 -3.10 -2.58
C LEU A 12 1.90 -2.75 -1.39
N ALA A 13 3.02 -3.45 -1.21
CA ALA A 13 3.97 -3.18 -0.13
C ALA A 13 4.52 -1.75 -0.21
N LYS A 14 4.98 -1.32 -1.39
CA LYS A 14 5.44 0.05 -1.64
C LYS A 14 4.40 1.08 -1.20
N ASN A 15 3.13 0.90 -1.59
CA ASN A 15 2.08 1.85 -1.27
C ASN A 15 1.60 1.76 0.20
N PHE A 16 1.76 0.60 0.84
CA PHE A 16 1.54 0.44 2.29
C PHE A 16 2.51 1.26 3.15
N GLY A 17 3.71 1.53 2.62
CA GLY A 17 4.68 2.43 3.26
C GLY A 17 4.34 3.92 3.10
N PHE A 18 3.32 4.26 2.31
CA PHE A 18 2.96 5.62 1.89
C PHE A 18 4.19 6.42 1.43
N LYS A 19 4.19 7.74 1.63
CA LYS A 19 5.31 8.58 1.20
C LYS A 19 6.61 8.30 1.96
N VAL A 20 6.54 8.03 3.27
CA VAL A 20 7.72 8.05 4.15
C VAL A 20 8.46 6.71 4.17
N ASN A 21 7.74 5.59 4.20
CA ASN A 21 8.32 4.26 4.30
C ASN A 21 8.06 3.41 3.04
N SER A 22 7.69 4.02 1.90
CA SER A 22 7.47 3.27 0.64
C SER A 22 8.70 2.50 0.21
N GLU A 23 9.85 3.16 0.22
CA GLU A 23 11.11 2.55 -0.21
C GLU A 23 11.53 1.38 0.71
N PRO A 24 11.57 1.52 2.06
CA PRO A 24 11.77 0.39 2.96
C PRO A 24 10.79 -0.77 2.76
N MET A 25 9.49 -0.49 2.57
CA MET A 25 8.48 -1.53 2.35
C MET A 25 8.68 -2.26 1.02
N LEU A 26 9.04 -1.53 -0.05
CA LEU A 26 9.36 -2.14 -1.34
C LEU A 26 10.58 -3.06 -1.22
N ARG A 27 11.66 -2.57 -0.60
CA ARG A 27 12.87 -3.37 -0.37
C ARG A 27 12.59 -4.61 0.47
N LEU A 28 11.75 -4.50 1.50
CA LEU A 28 11.31 -5.63 2.30
C LEU A 28 10.59 -6.68 1.43
N SER A 29 9.68 -6.23 0.56
CA SER A 29 8.95 -7.13 -0.33
C SER A 29 9.84 -7.83 -1.35
N GLN A 30 10.86 -7.15 -1.86
CA GLN A 30 11.83 -7.73 -2.80
C GLN A 30 12.76 -8.75 -2.14
N ALA A 31 13.13 -8.50 -0.88
CA ALA A 31 13.96 -9.41 -0.09
C ALA A 31 13.22 -10.65 0.41
N LEU A 32 11.88 -10.61 0.43
CA LEU A 32 11.03 -11.70 0.87
C LEU A 32 9.99 -12.04 -0.20
N PRO A 33 10.37 -12.88 -1.19
CA PRO A 33 9.50 -13.25 -2.29
C PRO A 33 8.16 -13.83 -1.84
N LEU A 34 7.07 -13.48 -2.52
CA LEU A 34 5.71 -13.86 -2.15
C LEU A 34 5.57 -15.38 -1.99
N LYS A 35 6.22 -16.16 -2.88
CA LYS A 35 6.22 -17.63 -2.83
C LYS A 35 6.70 -18.23 -1.50
N VAL A 36 7.57 -17.54 -0.76
CA VAL A 36 8.05 -17.98 0.56
C VAL A 36 6.95 -17.74 1.59
N LEU A 37 6.41 -16.51 1.62
CA LEU A 37 5.30 -16.11 2.49
C LEU A 37 4.07 -17.01 2.31
N ARG A 38 3.73 -17.38 1.07
CA ARG A 38 2.59 -18.26 0.76
C ARG A 38 2.67 -19.63 1.40
N ARG A 39 3.87 -20.16 1.67
CA ARG A 39 4.03 -21.45 2.37
C ARG A 39 3.65 -21.38 3.84
N HIS A 40 3.46 -20.18 4.36
CA HIS A 40 3.16 -19.87 5.75
C HIS A 40 1.86 -19.09 5.92
N SER A 41 1.01 -19.02 4.89
CA SER A 41 -0.21 -18.21 4.92
C SER A 41 -1.19 -18.58 6.05
N SER A 42 -1.14 -19.82 6.53
CA SER A 42 -1.97 -20.32 7.64
C SER A 42 -1.42 -19.99 9.03
N SER A 43 -0.22 -19.42 9.14
CA SER A 43 0.43 -19.11 10.43
C SER A 43 0.76 -17.62 10.54
N PRO A 44 -0.08 -16.83 11.24
CA PRO A 44 0.19 -15.40 11.48
C PRO A 44 1.57 -15.15 12.09
N ILE A 45 1.95 -15.96 13.08
CA ILE A 45 3.26 -15.86 13.75
C ILE A 45 4.41 -16.05 12.75
N GLN A 46 4.32 -16.99 11.81
CA GLN A 46 5.40 -17.23 10.85
C GLN A 46 5.48 -16.14 9.78
N LEU A 47 4.33 -15.60 9.33
CA LEU A 47 4.31 -14.45 8.42
C LEU A 47 4.92 -13.22 9.08
N GLU A 48 4.52 -12.93 10.32
CA GLU A 48 5.06 -11.83 11.12
C GLU A 48 6.56 -12.04 11.36
N ALA A 49 6.99 -13.24 11.75
CA ALA A 49 8.41 -13.56 11.96
C ALA A 49 9.25 -13.31 10.69
N LEU A 50 8.80 -13.79 9.53
CA LEU A 50 9.50 -13.56 8.25
C LEU A 50 9.59 -12.07 7.91
N LEU A 51 8.49 -11.33 8.04
CA LEU A 51 8.43 -9.91 7.68
C LEU A 51 9.22 -9.03 8.66
N PHE A 52 9.02 -9.19 9.97
CA PHE A 52 9.73 -8.43 11.00
C PHE A 52 11.21 -8.80 11.07
N GLY A 53 11.54 -10.07 10.83
CA GLY A 53 12.93 -10.54 10.75
C GLY A 53 13.67 -9.92 9.57
N GLN A 54 13.10 -9.97 8.36
CA GLN A 54 13.70 -9.32 7.20
C GLN A 54 13.69 -7.79 7.27
N ALA A 55 12.80 -7.21 8.07
CA ALA A 55 12.80 -5.79 8.38
C ALA A 55 13.92 -5.36 9.34
N GLY A 56 14.64 -6.32 9.97
CA GLY A 56 15.65 -6.04 11.00
C GLY A 56 15.08 -5.49 12.30
N LEU A 57 13.83 -5.87 12.62
CA LEU A 57 13.12 -5.40 13.80
C LEU A 57 13.11 -6.43 14.94
N LEU A 58 13.80 -7.57 14.77
CA LEU A 58 13.87 -8.67 15.74
C LEU A 58 15.29 -8.90 16.30
N GLU A 59 16.21 -7.94 16.17
CA GLU A 59 17.59 -8.12 16.66
C GLU A 59 17.66 -8.23 18.19
N ASN A 60 16.89 -7.40 18.90
CA ASN A 60 16.87 -7.34 20.36
C ASN A 60 15.42 -7.53 20.86
N PRO A 61 14.94 -8.78 21.03
CA PRO A 61 13.60 -9.03 21.53
C PRO A 61 13.52 -8.71 23.03
N GLU A 62 12.45 -8.05 23.45
CA GLU A 62 12.26 -7.54 24.82
C GLU A 62 11.07 -8.19 25.55
N ASP A 63 10.19 -8.89 24.82
CA ASP A 63 9.01 -9.56 25.36
C ASP A 63 8.83 -10.97 24.76
N ASP A 64 7.94 -11.78 25.34
CA ASP A 64 7.73 -13.17 24.92
C ASP A 64 7.31 -13.28 23.44
N TYR A 65 6.52 -12.32 22.96
CA TYR A 65 6.07 -12.28 21.57
C TYR A 65 7.23 -12.02 20.60
N SER A 66 8.06 -11.00 20.84
CA SER A 66 9.23 -10.72 19.99
C SER A 66 10.27 -11.83 20.06
N GLN A 67 10.44 -12.49 21.21
CA GLN A 67 11.29 -13.69 21.35
C GLN A 67 10.77 -14.85 20.50
N GLN A 68 9.45 -15.09 20.52
CA GLN A 68 8.82 -16.09 19.68
C GLN A 68 9.02 -15.79 18.18
N LEU A 69 8.79 -14.55 17.75
CA LEU A 69 9.01 -14.14 16.37
C LEU A 69 10.48 -14.31 15.96
N GLN A 70 11.42 -13.92 16.81
CA GLN A 70 12.86 -14.05 16.52
C GLN A 70 13.24 -15.53 16.32
N LYS A 71 12.79 -16.41 17.21
CA LYS A 71 13.06 -17.84 17.14
C LYS A 71 12.51 -18.46 15.85
N GLU A 72 11.25 -18.16 15.50
CA GLU A 72 10.63 -18.63 14.26
C GLU A 72 11.36 -18.08 13.03
N TYR A 73 11.74 -16.79 13.04
CA TYR A 73 12.48 -16.18 11.94
C TYR A 73 13.83 -16.85 11.73
N GLN A 74 14.61 -17.08 12.78
CA GLN A 74 15.91 -17.75 12.67
C GLN A 74 15.80 -19.15 12.05
N PHE A 75 14.76 -19.90 12.42
CA PHE A 75 14.49 -21.20 11.81
C PHE A 75 14.13 -21.08 10.33
N LEU A 76 13.19 -20.19 9.99
CA LEU A 76 12.70 -20.03 8.62
C LEU A 76 13.75 -19.40 7.68
N ALA A 77 14.55 -18.45 8.18
CA ALA A 77 15.65 -17.85 7.45
C ALA A 77 16.67 -18.91 7.01
N ARG A 78 17.06 -19.82 7.92
CA ARG A 78 17.91 -20.98 7.58
C ARG A 78 17.23 -21.90 6.57
N LYS A 79 15.95 -22.23 6.78
CA LYS A 79 15.17 -23.13 5.90
C LYS A 79 15.12 -22.63 4.45
N TYR A 80 14.99 -21.32 4.25
CA TYR A 80 14.88 -20.70 2.92
C TYR A 80 16.17 -20.07 2.43
N ASN A 81 17.28 -20.23 3.16
CA ASN A 81 18.56 -19.58 2.89
C ASN A 81 18.40 -18.06 2.63
N LEU A 82 17.59 -17.42 3.48
CA LEU A 82 17.41 -15.97 3.42
C LEU A 82 18.73 -15.30 3.87
N PRO A 83 19.10 -14.16 3.27
CA PRO A 83 20.18 -13.35 3.83
C PRO A 83 19.82 -12.93 5.26
N ASP A 84 20.83 -12.61 6.06
CA ASP A 84 20.64 -11.87 7.30
C ASP A 84 19.80 -10.61 7.03
N ALA A 85 19.08 -10.12 8.06
CA ALA A 85 18.06 -9.08 7.96
C ALA A 85 18.28 -8.10 6.79
N ALA A 86 17.43 -8.21 5.77
CA ALA A 86 17.61 -7.46 4.52
C ALA A 86 17.55 -5.93 4.69
N LEU A 87 16.93 -5.49 5.78
CA LEU A 87 16.96 -4.11 6.25
C LEU A 87 17.40 -4.06 7.71
N HIS A 88 18.00 -2.94 8.09
CA HIS A 88 18.24 -2.56 9.48
C HIS A 88 17.13 -1.64 10.03
N ALA A 89 16.90 -1.66 11.35
CA ALA A 89 15.89 -0.85 12.05
C ALA A 89 15.91 0.65 11.68
N SER A 90 17.09 1.23 11.44
CA SER A 90 17.29 2.66 11.10
C SER A 90 16.69 3.09 9.75
N HIS A 91 16.37 2.16 8.86
CA HIS A 91 15.67 2.45 7.61
C HIS A 91 14.21 2.84 7.85
N TRP A 92 13.61 2.34 8.93
CA TRP A 92 12.22 2.60 9.27
C TRP A 92 12.07 3.93 9.98
N LYS A 93 11.24 4.82 9.42
CA LYS A 93 10.98 6.13 10.00
C LYS A 93 9.68 6.10 10.78
N PHE A 94 9.70 6.70 11.97
CA PHE A 94 8.54 6.87 12.86
C PHE A 94 8.25 8.34 13.15
N LEU A 95 9.27 9.21 13.06
CA LEU A 95 9.17 10.62 13.42
C LEU A 95 8.16 11.36 12.51
N ARG A 96 7.33 12.22 13.12
CA ARG A 96 6.27 13.01 12.45
C ARG A 96 5.18 12.18 11.76
N MET A 97 5.07 10.89 12.11
CA MET A 97 3.99 10.02 11.66
C MET A 97 2.92 9.87 12.74
N ARG A 98 1.67 9.62 12.32
CA ARG A 98 0.63 9.17 13.23
C ARG A 98 0.91 7.71 13.64
N PRO A 99 0.70 7.31 14.91
CA PRO A 99 0.99 5.95 15.36
C PRO A 99 0.36 4.83 14.51
N ALA A 100 -0.89 5.02 14.06
CA ALA A 100 -1.57 4.07 13.17
C ALA A 100 -0.89 3.88 11.78
N ASN A 101 0.05 4.78 11.41
CA ASN A 101 0.82 4.69 10.18
C ASN A 101 2.26 4.19 10.41
N PHE A 102 2.63 3.82 11.64
CA PHE A 102 3.96 3.32 11.92
C PHE A 102 4.28 2.06 11.11
N PRO A 103 5.53 1.90 10.66
CA PRO A 103 5.92 0.78 9.80
C PRO A 103 5.69 -0.58 10.46
N THR A 104 5.85 -0.69 11.78
CA THR A 104 5.51 -1.88 12.56
C THR A 104 4.04 -2.29 12.38
N VAL A 105 3.11 -1.35 12.56
CA VAL A 105 1.68 -1.60 12.33
C VAL A 105 1.40 -1.96 10.88
N ARG A 106 2.07 -1.31 9.92
CA ARG A 106 1.90 -1.59 8.48
C ARG A 106 2.43 -2.97 8.08
N ILE A 107 3.54 -3.40 8.66
CA ILE A 107 4.08 -4.75 8.47
C ILE A 107 3.12 -5.79 9.05
N ALA A 108 2.59 -5.58 10.26
CA ALA A 108 1.60 -6.47 10.85
C ALA A 108 0.32 -6.58 10.01
N GLN A 109 -0.19 -5.45 9.51
CA GLN A 109 -1.35 -5.43 8.60
C GLN A 109 -1.05 -6.15 7.28
N MET A 110 0.16 -6.00 6.73
CA MET A 110 0.59 -6.75 5.55
C MET A 110 0.61 -8.25 5.81
N ALA A 111 1.12 -8.68 6.96
CA ALA A 111 1.11 -10.09 7.37
C ALA A 111 -0.32 -10.66 7.37
N THR A 112 -1.28 -9.92 7.95
CA THR A 112 -2.70 -10.31 7.92
C THR A 112 -3.27 -10.37 6.50
N LEU A 113 -2.98 -9.41 5.62
CA LEU A 113 -3.44 -9.46 4.23
C LEU A 113 -2.92 -10.69 3.51
N LEU A 114 -1.63 -11.00 3.68
CA LEU A 114 -0.98 -12.14 3.04
C LEU A 114 -1.48 -13.49 3.58
N GLY A 115 -1.85 -13.56 4.86
CA GLY A 115 -2.49 -14.74 5.44
C GLY A 115 -3.94 -14.93 4.98
N ARG A 116 -4.68 -13.82 4.82
CA ARG A 116 -6.10 -13.85 4.46
C ARG A 116 -6.35 -14.10 2.97
N PHE A 117 -5.54 -13.53 2.08
CA PHE A 117 -5.80 -13.53 0.64
C PHE A 117 -4.71 -14.25 -0.13
N SER A 118 -4.99 -15.48 -0.57
CA SER A 118 -4.04 -16.33 -1.31
C SER A 118 -3.59 -15.78 -2.67
N ASN A 119 -4.41 -14.94 -3.31
CA ASN A 119 -4.12 -14.33 -4.61
C ASN A 119 -4.51 -12.84 -4.57
N LEU A 120 -3.53 -11.96 -4.45
CA LEU A 120 -3.76 -10.51 -4.33
C LEU A 120 -4.14 -9.90 -5.68
N PHE A 121 -3.56 -10.41 -6.77
CA PHE A 121 -3.90 -9.94 -8.12
C PHE A 121 -5.34 -10.29 -8.45
N SER A 122 -5.75 -11.54 -8.21
CA SER A 122 -7.15 -11.96 -8.41
C SER A 122 -8.13 -11.17 -7.55
N LEU A 123 -7.75 -10.83 -6.31
CA LEU A 123 -8.55 -9.97 -5.44
C LEU A 123 -8.84 -8.62 -6.09
N PHE A 124 -7.85 -7.98 -6.68
CA PHE A 124 -8.01 -6.66 -7.31
C PHE A 124 -8.70 -6.72 -8.67
N VAL A 125 -8.50 -7.79 -9.43
CA VAL A 125 -9.07 -7.95 -10.77
C VAL A 125 -10.53 -8.39 -10.73
N ASN A 126 -10.94 -9.22 -9.76
CA ASN A 126 -12.24 -9.88 -9.80
C ASN A 126 -13.34 -9.20 -8.99
N HIS A 127 -13.00 -8.31 -8.05
CA HIS A 127 -13.99 -7.67 -7.18
C HIS A 127 -14.30 -6.22 -7.58
N PRO A 128 -15.54 -5.75 -7.41
CA PRO A 128 -15.90 -4.35 -7.60
C PRO A 128 -15.41 -3.46 -6.44
N PRO A 129 -15.46 -2.13 -6.57
CA PRO A 129 -14.93 -1.19 -5.57
C PRO A 129 -15.50 -1.37 -4.16
N LYS A 130 -16.81 -1.53 -4.05
CA LYS A 130 -17.50 -1.69 -2.76
C LYS A 130 -17.03 -2.93 -2.01
N ASP A 131 -17.04 -4.08 -2.69
CA ASP A 131 -16.63 -5.35 -2.09
C ASP A 131 -15.16 -5.30 -1.67
N LEU A 132 -14.29 -4.72 -2.51
CA LEU A 132 -12.87 -4.61 -2.18
C LEU A 132 -12.64 -3.77 -0.93
N LEU A 133 -13.40 -2.68 -0.76
CA LEU A 133 -13.31 -1.83 0.43
C LEU A 133 -13.66 -2.62 1.70
N GLU A 134 -14.73 -3.43 1.68
CA GLU A 134 -15.12 -4.28 2.81
C GLU A 134 -14.10 -5.40 3.06
N MET A 135 -13.60 -6.05 2.01
CA MET A 135 -12.61 -7.11 2.12
C MET A 135 -11.28 -6.63 2.71
N LEU A 136 -10.85 -5.41 2.37
CA LEU A 136 -9.60 -4.82 2.88
C LEU A 136 -9.72 -4.25 4.30
N GLN A 137 -10.91 -4.20 4.90
CA GLN A 137 -11.07 -3.87 6.33
C GLN A 137 -10.58 -5.03 7.21
N ILE A 138 -9.26 -5.15 7.31
CA ILE A 138 -8.58 -6.14 8.14
C ILE A 138 -8.17 -5.56 9.49
N ARG A 139 -8.05 -6.45 10.47
CA ARG A 139 -7.42 -6.19 11.76
C ARG A 139 -6.18 -7.06 11.88
N GLN A 140 -5.08 -6.46 12.31
CA GLN A 140 -3.85 -7.15 12.65
C GLN A 140 -4.04 -8.13 13.82
N SER A 141 -3.03 -8.96 14.09
CA SER A 141 -3.06 -9.92 15.20
C SER A 141 -3.26 -9.24 16.55
N ASP A 142 -3.71 -10.01 17.55
CA ASP A 142 -4.11 -9.49 18.86
C ASP A 142 -3.00 -8.68 19.55
N TYR A 143 -1.75 -9.12 19.39
CA TYR A 143 -0.58 -8.37 19.86
C TYR A 143 -0.56 -6.95 19.26
N TRP A 144 -0.64 -6.84 17.93
CA TRP A 144 -0.58 -5.56 17.22
C TRP A 144 -1.88 -4.73 17.29
N GLN A 145 -2.96 -5.28 17.87
CA GLN A 145 -4.13 -4.49 18.27
C GLN A 145 -3.88 -3.69 19.56
N GLN A 146 -2.81 -4.04 20.30
CA GLN A 146 -2.44 -3.38 21.55
C GLN A 146 -1.05 -2.72 21.50
N HIS A 147 -0.31 -2.85 20.39
CA HIS A 147 1.08 -2.41 20.28
C HIS A 147 1.32 -1.54 19.04
N TYR A 148 1.92 -0.36 19.23
CA TYR A 148 2.47 0.43 18.12
C TYR A 148 3.94 0.08 17.83
N HIS A 149 4.65 -0.46 18.82
CA HIS A 149 6.03 -0.94 18.72
C HIS A 149 6.12 -2.29 19.43
N LEU A 150 7.11 -3.10 19.09
CA LEU A 150 7.43 -4.30 19.87
C LEU A 150 7.70 -3.91 21.33
N ALA A 151 7.28 -4.78 22.26
CA ALA A 151 7.38 -4.68 23.71
C ALA A 151 6.81 -3.41 24.37
N LYS A 152 6.10 -2.58 23.61
CA LYS A 152 5.52 -1.33 24.11
C LYS A 152 4.04 -1.24 23.83
N GLU A 153 3.26 -1.51 24.87
CA GLU A 153 1.82 -1.35 24.85
C GLU A 153 1.41 0.09 24.50
N ALA A 154 0.38 0.19 23.68
CA ALA A 154 -0.30 1.41 23.36
C ALA A 154 -1.20 1.85 24.52
N LYS A 155 -1.42 3.15 24.66
CA LYS A 155 -2.37 3.70 25.65
C LYS A 155 -3.84 3.35 25.37
N GLY A 156 -4.12 2.75 24.22
CA GLY A 156 -5.45 2.41 23.75
C GLY A 156 -5.37 1.54 22.50
N PRO A 157 -6.52 1.04 22.01
CA PRO A 157 -6.55 0.09 20.90
C PRO A 157 -5.92 0.68 19.64
N VAL A 158 -5.09 -0.12 18.98
CA VAL A 158 -4.49 0.20 17.69
C VAL A 158 -5.53 -0.12 16.61
N PRO A 159 -5.93 0.88 15.78
CA PRO A 159 -6.94 0.64 14.76
C PRO A 159 -6.43 -0.30 13.66
N GLY A 160 -7.36 -0.97 13.00
CA GLY A 160 -7.10 -1.73 11.77
C GLY A 160 -6.79 -0.84 10.58
N LEU A 161 -6.85 -1.42 9.38
CA LEU A 161 -6.66 -0.67 8.15
C LEU A 161 -7.83 0.31 7.93
N GLY A 162 -7.59 1.60 8.16
CA GLY A 162 -8.62 2.63 8.03
C GLY A 162 -9.01 2.92 6.58
N THR A 163 -10.23 3.44 6.37
CA THR A 163 -10.78 3.74 5.03
C THR A 163 -9.84 4.55 4.16
N SER A 164 -9.22 5.62 4.70
CA SER A 164 -8.25 6.44 3.94
C SER A 164 -7.01 5.67 3.46
N SER A 165 -6.60 4.63 4.19
CA SER A 165 -5.48 3.77 3.76
C SER A 165 -5.93 2.84 2.64
N ILE A 166 -7.15 2.30 2.71
CA ILE A 166 -7.74 1.46 1.68
C ILE A 166 -7.91 2.26 0.38
N GLU A 167 -8.46 3.47 0.47
CA GLU A 167 -8.61 4.39 -0.68
C GLU A 167 -7.25 4.71 -1.30
N ASN A 168 -6.21 4.95 -0.49
CA ASN A 168 -4.86 5.15 -1.00
C ASN A 168 -4.32 3.93 -1.77
N ILE A 169 -4.62 2.71 -1.30
CA ILE A 169 -4.28 1.46 -2.00
C ILE A 169 -5.05 1.35 -3.32
N ILE A 170 -6.34 1.69 -3.33
CA ILE A 170 -7.13 1.68 -4.57
C ILE A 170 -6.50 2.59 -5.62
N ILE A 171 -6.17 3.83 -5.22
CA ILE A 171 -5.63 4.86 -6.11
C ILE A 171 -4.22 4.51 -6.59
N ASN A 172 -3.33 4.05 -5.70
CA ASN A 172 -1.91 3.91 -6.02
C ASN A 172 -1.48 2.49 -6.38
N THR A 173 -2.30 1.48 -6.05
CA THR A 173 -2.03 0.07 -6.34
C THR A 173 -3.03 -0.46 -7.35
N VAL A 174 -4.33 -0.46 -7.03
CA VAL A 174 -5.35 -1.17 -7.82
C VAL A 174 -5.55 -0.55 -9.19
N ALA A 175 -5.84 0.75 -9.27
CA ALA A 175 -6.11 1.41 -10.54
C ALA A 175 -4.89 1.37 -11.50
N PRO A 176 -3.64 1.69 -11.07
CA PRO A 176 -2.46 1.57 -11.94
C PRO A 176 -2.18 0.13 -12.40
N LEU A 177 -2.39 -0.85 -11.52
CA LEU A 177 -2.23 -2.27 -11.84
C LEU A 177 -3.23 -2.72 -12.89
N LEU A 178 -4.50 -2.33 -12.76
CA LEU A 178 -5.55 -2.64 -13.72
C LEU A 178 -5.29 -2.00 -15.09
N VAL A 179 -4.86 -0.74 -15.13
CA VAL A 179 -4.48 -0.08 -16.41
C VAL A 179 -3.27 -0.76 -17.05
N CYS A 180 -2.27 -1.17 -16.26
CA CYS A 180 -1.13 -1.94 -16.75
C CYS A 180 -1.58 -3.28 -17.34
N TYR A 181 -2.44 -4.00 -16.63
CA TYR A 181 -3.00 -5.27 -17.06
C TYR A 181 -3.87 -5.14 -18.32
N ALA A 182 -4.68 -4.09 -18.41
CA ALA A 182 -5.49 -3.75 -19.58
C ALA A 182 -4.63 -3.63 -20.84
N ARG A 183 -3.50 -2.90 -20.74
CA ARG A 183 -2.57 -2.68 -21.86
C ARG A 183 -1.86 -3.95 -22.28
N GLU A 184 -1.41 -4.75 -21.31
CA GLU A 184 -0.72 -6.02 -21.61
C GLU A 184 -1.66 -7.06 -22.23
N LYS A 185 -2.94 -7.05 -21.86
CA LYS A 185 -3.95 -7.97 -22.41
C LYS A 185 -4.73 -7.43 -23.61
N SER A 186 -4.56 -6.16 -23.95
CA SER A 186 -5.41 -5.44 -24.90
C SER A 186 -6.91 -5.58 -24.56
N GLU A 187 -7.24 -5.52 -23.27
CA GLU A 187 -8.60 -5.68 -22.74
C GLU A 187 -9.06 -4.40 -22.04
N GLU A 188 -9.81 -3.55 -22.76
CA GLU A 188 -10.24 -2.22 -22.31
C GLU A 188 -11.09 -2.24 -21.04
N ARG A 189 -11.86 -3.31 -20.82
CA ARG A 189 -12.68 -3.52 -19.60
C ARG A 189 -11.94 -3.30 -18.28
N TYR A 190 -10.63 -3.57 -18.24
CA TYR A 190 -9.84 -3.34 -17.02
C TYR A 190 -9.48 -1.86 -16.82
N THR A 191 -9.35 -1.09 -17.90
CA THR A 191 -9.24 0.37 -17.82
C THR A 191 -10.54 0.96 -17.31
N GLU A 192 -11.68 0.55 -17.87
CA GLU A 192 -13.01 0.98 -17.40
C GLU A 192 -13.21 0.66 -15.91
N LYS A 193 -12.85 -0.55 -15.49
CA LYS A 193 -12.86 -0.94 -14.09
C LYS A 193 -11.94 -0.07 -13.22
N ALA A 194 -10.75 0.28 -13.70
CA ALA A 194 -9.85 1.18 -12.97
C ALA A 194 -10.47 2.57 -12.78
N LEU A 195 -11.17 3.09 -13.79
CA LEU A 195 -11.91 4.35 -13.70
C LEU A 195 -13.07 4.23 -12.70
N GLU A 196 -13.85 3.15 -12.75
CA GLU A 196 -14.93 2.87 -11.80
C GLU A 196 -14.42 2.89 -10.34
N PHE A 197 -13.26 2.27 -10.07
CA PHE A 197 -12.60 2.34 -8.77
C PHE A 197 -12.29 3.78 -8.33
N LEU A 198 -11.79 4.61 -9.23
CA LEU A 198 -11.45 6.01 -8.94
C LEU A 198 -12.70 6.87 -8.73
N GLU A 199 -13.76 6.64 -9.48
CA GLU A 199 -15.05 7.34 -9.36
C GLU A 199 -15.74 7.03 -8.01
N HIS A 200 -15.62 5.79 -7.52
CA HIS A 200 -16.20 5.36 -6.25
C HIS A 200 -15.29 5.58 -5.03
N THR A 201 -14.12 6.20 -5.23
CA THR A 201 -13.17 6.51 -4.15
C THR A 201 -13.21 7.99 -3.83
N ARG A 202 -13.08 8.36 -2.54
CA ARG A 202 -13.05 9.78 -2.14
C ARG A 202 -11.85 10.52 -2.74
N PRO A 203 -11.97 11.83 -3.01
CA PRO A 203 -10.89 12.62 -3.57
C PRO A 203 -9.70 12.67 -2.62
N GLU A 204 -8.49 12.64 -3.19
CA GLU A 204 -7.28 12.76 -2.39
C GLU A 204 -7.17 14.14 -1.75
N ASN A 205 -6.63 14.18 -0.53
CA ASN A 205 -6.27 15.45 0.09
C ASN A 205 -4.87 15.87 -0.37
N ASN A 206 -4.81 16.62 -1.47
CA ASN A 206 -3.57 17.15 -2.02
C ASN A 206 -3.61 18.67 -2.11
N LYS A 207 -2.53 19.33 -1.68
CA LYS A 207 -2.38 20.79 -1.78
C LYS A 207 -2.50 21.31 -3.21
N LEU A 208 -2.20 20.47 -4.20
CA LEU A 208 -2.33 20.79 -5.63
C LEU A 208 -3.80 20.99 -6.06
N LEU A 209 -4.76 20.54 -5.26
CA LEU A 209 -6.18 20.66 -5.54
C LEU A 209 -6.79 21.98 -5.06
N ARG A 210 -6.13 22.69 -4.14
CA ARG A 210 -6.66 23.92 -3.54
C ARG A 210 -6.96 25.00 -4.58
N PRO A 211 -6.07 25.31 -5.56
CA PRO A 211 -6.38 26.31 -6.56
C PRO A 211 -7.60 25.96 -7.41
N TRP A 212 -7.84 24.67 -7.67
CA TRP A 212 -9.02 24.21 -8.41
C TRP A 212 -10.31 24.41 -7.60
N GLN A 213 -10.26 24.14 -6.29
CA GLN A 213 -11.36 24.39 -5.37
C GLN A 213 -11.65 25.89 -5.25
N ASP A 214 -10.61 26.73 -5.18
CA ASP A 214 -10.75 28.20 -5.13
C ASP A 214 -11.40 28.76 -6.41
N LEU A 215 -11.20 28.08 -7.55
CA LEU A 215 -11.86 28.37 -8.83
C LEU A 215 -13.28 27.78 -8.94
N GLY A 216 -13.78 27.10 -7.91
CA GLY A 216 -15.11 26.49 -7.90
C GLY A 216 -15.21 25.19 -8.70
N VAL A 217 -14.10 24.56 -9.07
CA VAL A 217 -14.11 23.26 -9.77
C VAL A 217 -14.54 22.18 -8.77
N PRO A 218 -15.64 21.44 -9.03
CA PRO A 218 -16.06 20.35 -8.16
C PRO A 218 -15.06 19.20 -8.20
N ILE A 219 -14.70 18.67 -7.03
CA ILE A 219 -13.83 17.49 -6.88
C ILE A 219 -14.57 16.51 -5.99
N GLN A 220 -15.24 15.53 -6.62
CA GLN A 220 -16.16 14.62 -5.93
C GLN A 220 -15.55 13.25 -5.69
N SER A 221 -14.55 12.87 -6.50
CA SER A 221 -13.97 11.53 -6.52
C SER A 221 -12.44 11.55 -6.67
N ALA A 222 -11.83 10.38 -6.47
CA ALA A 222 -10.41 10.19 -6.76
C ALA A 222 -10.12 10.38 -8.26
N TYR A 223 -11.08 10.03 -9.13
CA TYR A 223 -10.99 10.29 -10.58
C TYR A 223 -10.74 11.78 -10.86
N ASP A 224 -11.56 12.66 -10.28
CA ASP A 224 -11.40 14.12 -10.44
C ASP A 224 -10.04 14.59 -9.89
N SER A 225 -9.68 14.14 -8.68
CA SER A 225 -8.44 14.56 -8.03
C SER A 225 -7.19 14.10 -8.79
N GLN A 226 -7.22 12.91 -9.38
CA GLN A 226 -6.13 12.35 -10.20
C GLN A 226 -6.04 13.08 -11.55
N ALA A 227 -7.18 13.34 -12.20
CA ALA A 227 -7.24 14.09 -13.45
C ALA A 227 -6.66 15.51 -13.28
N LEU A 228 -7.09 16.24 -12.26
CA LEU A 228 -6.62 17.61 -11.98
C LEU A 228 -5.16 17.65 -11.55
N THR A 229 -4.72 16.66 -10.75
CA THR A 229 -3.29 16.54 -10.38
C THR A 229 -2.43 16.26 -11.60
N GLY A 230 -2.85 15.32 -12.46
CA GLY A 230 -2.16 14.99 -13.70
C GLY A 230 -2.12 16.16 -14.68
N LEU A 231 -3.23 16.87 -14.84
CA LEU A 231 -3.31 18.11 -15.63
C LEU A 231 -2.31 19.15 -15.12
N TYR A 232 -2.31 19.40 -13.81
CA TYR A 232 -1.43 20.39 -13.21
C TYR A 232 0.05 20.06 -13.41
N GLN A 233 0.45 18.83 -13.11
CA GLN A 233 1.85 18.40 -13.15
C GLN A 233 2.40 18.28 -14.59
N ASN A 234 1.58 17.80 -15.51
CA ASN A 234 2.01 17.54 -16.88
C ASN A 234 1.86 18.75 -17.80
N TYR A 235 0.95 19.70 -17.49
CA TYR A 235 0.70 20.86 -18.35
C TYR A 235 0.88 22.19 -17.63
N CYS A 236 0.09 22.47 -16.57
CA CYS A 236 0.05 23.79 -15.95
C CYS A 236 1.40 24.21 -15.36
N GLN A 237 2.05 23.32 -14.61
CA GLN A 237 3.35 23.56 -13.99
C GLN A 237 4.45 23.83 -15.04
N ARG A 238 4.32 23.23 -16.23
CA ARG A 238 5.25 23.37 -17.35
C ARG A 238 4.86 24.50 -18.32
N LYS A 239 3.76 25.22 -18.04
CA LYS A 239 3.18 26.28 -18.89
C LYS A 239 2.84 25.81 -20.32
N GLN A 240 2.46 24.55 -20.50
CA GLN A 240 2.14 23.95 -21.80
C GLN A 240 0.66 24.18 -22.20
N CYS A 241 0.16 25.41 -22.05
CA CYS A 241 -1.26 25.74 -22.27
C CYS A 241 -1.73 25.46 -23.72
N LEU A 242 -0.84 25.65 -24.70
CA LEU A 242 -1.11 25.36 -26.13
C LEU A 242 -1.22 23.86 -26.45
N GLN A 243 -0.82 22.98 -25.53
CA GLN A 243 -0.91 21.52 -25.67
C GLN A 243 -2.00 20.93 -24.75
N CYS A 244 -2.64 21.77 -23.94
CA CYS A 244 -3.70 21.39 -23.02
C CYS A 244 -5.05 21.71 -23.65
N SER A 245 -5.98 20.76 -23.69
CA SER A 245 -7.33 20.99 -24.24
C SER A 245 -8.07 22.13 -23.53
N ILE A 246 -7.98 22.19 -22.20
CA ILE A 246 -8.57 23.27 -21.39
C ILE A 246 -7.87 24.60 -21.67
N GLY A 247 -6.53 24.61 -21.75
CA GLY A 247 -5.76 25.81 -22.05
C GLY A 247 -6.09 26.38 -23.43
N LEU A 248 -6.18 25.52 -24.44
CA LEU A 248 -6.58 25.88 -25.80
C LEU A 248 -8.01 26.44 -25.84
N ASP A 249 -8.94 25.86 -25.10
CA ASP A 249 -10.33 26.35 -25.04
C ASP A 249 -10.41 27.74 -24.39
N LEU A 250 -9.68 27.97 -23.30
CA LEU A 250 -9.63 29.27 -22.63
C LEU A 250 -9.02 30.37 -23.51
N MET A 251 -7.96 30.06 -24.26
CA MET A 251 -7.31 31.02 -25.17
C MET A 251 -8.15 31.36 -26.40
N LYS A 252 -9.09 30.51 -26.81
CA LYS A 252 -10.04 30.82 -27.89
C LYS A 252 -11.13 31.82 -27.47
N ARG A 253 -11.36 31.95 -26.16
CA ARG A 253 -12.41 32.80 -25.58
C ARG A 253 -11.91 34.19 -25.16
N GLY A 254 -10.61 34.42 -25.17
CA GLY A 254 -9.97 35.73 -24.92
C GLY A 254 -9.55 36.38 -26.22
#